data_AF-A0A950PWW6-F1
#
_entry.id   AF-A0A950PWW6-F1
#
_cell.length_a   1.000
_cell.length_b   1.000
_cell.length_c   1.000
_cell.angle_alpha   90.00
_cell.angle_beta   90.00
_cell.angle_gamma   90.00
#
_symmetry.space_group_name_H-M   'P 1'
#
loop_
_entity.id
_entity.type
_entity.pdbx_description
1 polymer ?
#
loop_
_entity_poly.entity_id
_entity_poly.type
_entity_poly.pdbx_seq_one_letter_code
_entity_poly.pdbx_strand_id
1 'polypeptide(L)'
;GRSVLLAVAVGVAVGLAAIGIVISIVAVPFFALARFTEGSKGLDQPLVRTALTRVALPAGLVLGSLAGLAVGRWYRKGGRLPEE
;
A
#
# COMPACT_ATOMS: atom_id res chain seq x y z
N GLY A 1 -5.31 25.99 10.34
CA GLY A 1 -5.78 25.35 9.09
C GLY A 1 -4.67 24.63 8.35
N ARG A 2 -3.65 25.36 7.86
CA ARG A 2 -2.61 24.84 6.95
C ARG A 2 -1.78 23.66 7.49
N SER A 3 -1.45 23.65 8.79
CA SER A 3 -0.72 22.53 9.43
C SER A 3 -1.53 21.23 9.49
N VAL A 4 -2.84 21.32 9.68
CA VAL A 4 -3.75 20.16 9.69
C VAL A 4 -3.88 19.60 8.28
N LEU A 5 -4.01 20.46 7.28
CA LEU A 5 -4.08 20.04 5.87
C LEU A 5 -2.80 19.30 5.44
N LEU A 6 -1.62 19.80 5.84
CA LEU A 6 -0.34 19.14 5.62
C LEU A 6 -0.27 17.78 6.31
N ALA A 7 -0.66 17.69 7.59
CA ALA A 7 -0.66 16.43 8.32
C ALA A 7 -1.57 15.37 7.66
N VAL A 8 -2.74 15.79 7.15
CA VAL A 8 -3.64 14.92 6.40
C VAL A 8 -3.02 14.50 5.08
N ALA A 9 -2.46 15.44 4.31
CA ALA A 9 -1.84 15.15 3.02
C ALA A 9 -0.68 14.14 3.16
N VAL A 10 0.20 14.33 4.15
CA VAL A 10 1.31 13.40 4.44
C VAL A 10 0.77 12.04 4.87
N GLY A 11 -0.22 11.99 5.76
CA GLY A 11 -0.82 10.73 6.19
C GLY A 11 -1.45 9.95 5.03
N VAL A 12 -2.16 10.64 4.13
CA VAL A 12 -2.75 10.03 2.92
C VAL A 12 -1.66 9.51 1.98
N ALA A 13 -0.62 10.31 1.73
CA ALA A 13 0.49 9.91 0.86
C ALA A 13 1.20 8.65 1.38
N VAL A 14 1.52 8.61 2.68
CA VAL A 14 2.14 7.44 3.31
C VAL A 14 1.21 6.24 3.29
N GLY A 15 -0.08 6.42 3.56
CA GLY A 15 -1.04 5.32 3.55
C GLY A 15 -1.18 4.68 2.17
N LEU A 16 -1.27 5.49 1.12
CA LEU A 16 -1.30 5.01 -0.27
C LEU A 16 0.00 4.30 -0.67
N ALA A 17 1.16 4.85 -0.28
CA ALA A 17 2.45 4.21 -0.53
C ALA A 17 2.52 2.83 0.14
N ALA A 18 2.10 2.72 1.41
CA ALA A 18 2.07 1.46 2.15
C ALA A 18 1.10 0.43 1.53
N ILE A 19 -0.09 0.86 1.08
CA ILE A 19 -1.02 0.00 0.32
C ILE A 19 -0.31 -0.55 -0.93
N GLY A 20 0.32 0.33 -1.71
CA GLY A 20 1.02 -0.05 -2.93
C GLY A 20 2.15 -1.05 -2.69
N ILE A 21 2.93 -0.86 -1.62
CA ILE A 21 4.03 -1.76 -1.23
C ILE A 21 3.49 -3.15 -0.89
N VAL A 22 2.46 -3.24 -0.04
CA VAL A 22 1.85 -4.53 0.35
C VAL A 22 1.30 -5.26 -0.87
N ILE A 23 0.61 -4.55 -1.76
CA ILE A 23 0.12 -5.12 -3.02
C ILE A 23 1.28 -5.61 -3.88
N SER A 24 2.36 -4.83 -3.99
CA SER A 24 3.52 -5.19 -4.84
C SER A 24 4.26 -6.42 -4.33
N ILE A 25 4.42 -6.58 -3.01
CA ILE A 25 5.05 -7.76 -2.40
C ILE A 25 4.29 -9.04 -2.75
N VAL A 26 2.97 -8.98 -2.90
CA VAL A 26 2.16 -10.14 -3.31
C VAL A 26 2.10 -10.27 -4.83
N ALA A 27 1.81 -9.18 -5.54
CA ALA A 27 1.55 -9.19 -6.96
C ALA A 27 2.80 -9.53 -7.79
N VAL A 28 3.98 -8.99 -7.44
CA VAL A 28 5.20 -9.20 -8.24
C VAL A 28 5.65 -10.66 -8.27
N PRO A 29 5.78 -11.38 -7.12
CA PRO A 29 6.13 -12.79 -7.14
C PRO A 29 5.07 -13.65 -7.83
N PHE A 30 3.77 -13.40 -7.59
CA PHE A 30 2.70 -14.16 -8.22
C PHE A 30 2.65 -13.95 -9.74
N PHE A 31 2.87 -12.71 -10.19
CA PHE A 31 2.95 -12.40 -11.60
C PHE A 31 4.17 -13.08 -12.23
N ALA A 32 5.34 -13.02 -11.59
CA ALA A 32 6.54 -13.70 -12.04
C ALA A 32 6.31 -15.22 -12.16
N LEU A 33 5.78 -15.87 -11.12
CA LEU A 33 5.43 -17.28 -11.12
C LEU A 33 4.45 -17.64 -12.25
N ALA A 34 3.39 -16.84 -12.43
CA ALA A 34 2.44 -17.06 -13.53
C ALA A 34 3.11 -16.97 -14.91
N ARG A 35 4.10 -16.08 -15.10
CA ARG A 35 4.89 -16.04 -16.35
C ARG A 35 5.64 -17.35 -16.60
N PHE A 36 6.20 -17.95 -15.54
CA PHE A 36 7.06 -19.13 -15.63
C PHE A 36 6.27 -20.43 -15.81
N THR A 37 5.06 -20.54 -15.23
CA THR A 37 4.31 -21.79 -15.23
C THR A 37 3.31 -21.93 -16.38
N GLU A 38 2.69 -20.84 -16.84
CA GLU A 38 1.65 -20.89 -17.88
C GLU A 38 1.69 -19.60 -18.72
N GLY A 39 2.44 -19.61 -19.83
CA GLY A 39 2.79 -18.43 -20.65
C GLY A 39 1.66 -17.62 -21.30
N SER A 40 0.38 -17.86 -20.96
CA SER A 40 -0.77 -17.15 -21.55
C SER A 40 -1.88 -16.75 -20.57
N LYS A 41 -1.83 -17.17 -19.29
CA LYS A 41 -2.85 -16.85 -18.28
C LYS A 41 -2.26 -15.91 -17.22
N GLY A 42 -2.35 -14.61 -17.45
CA GLY A 42 -1.89 -13.56 -16.54
C GLY A 42 -2.75 -13.42 -15.27
N LEU A 43 -3.07 -12.18 -14.89
CA LEU A 43 -3.86 -11.80 -13.70
C LEU A 43 -5.20 -12.53 -13.53
N ASP A 44 -5.74 -13.15 -14.60
CA ASP A 44 -6.98 -13.94 -14.58
C ASP A 44 -6.83 -15.31 -13.91
N GLN A 45 -5.62 -15.72 -13.52
CA GLN A 45 -5.47 -16.92 -12.72
C GLN A 45 -6.24 -16.79 -11.40
N PRO A 46 -7.08 -17.78 -11.04
CA PRO A 46 -7.93 -17.71 -9.85
C PRO A 46 -7.09 -17.59 -8.57
N LEU A 47 -5.89 -18.16 -8.56
CA LEU A 47 -4.96 -18.04 -7.44
C LEU A 47 -4.41 -16.61 -7.30
N VAL A 48 -3.93 -16.02 -8.40
CA VAL A 48 -3.42 -14.63 -8.42
C VAL A 48 -4.52 -13.65 -8.04
N ARG A 49 -5.71 -13.78 -8.63
CA ARG A 49 -6.88 -12.97 -8.31
C ARG A 49 -7.29 -13.11 -6.85
N THR A 50 -7.30 -14.32 -6.30
CA THR A 50 -7.66 -14.55 -4.89
C THR A 50 -6.62 -13.94 -3.95
N ALA A 51 -5.33 -14.14 -4.22
CA ALA A 51 -4.26 -13.54 -3.43
C ALA A 51 -4.31 -12.02 -3.47
N LEU A 52 -4.52 -11.41 -4.64
CA LEU A 52 -4.66 -9.95 -4.75
C LEU A 52 -5.91 -9.44 -4.03
N THR A 53 -7.08 -10.00 -4.34
CA THR A 53 -8.36 -9.41 -3.90
C THR A 53 -8.76 -9.77 -2.49
N ARG A 54 -8.42 -10.97 -2.01
CA ARG A 54 -8.80 -11.44 -0.67
C ARG A 54 -7.70 -11.28 0.38
N VAL A 55 -6.45 -11.08 -0.03
CA VAL A 55 -5.32 -10.95 0.90
C VAL A 55 -4.64 -9.60 0.75
N ALA A 56 -4.08 -9.30 -0.41
CA ALA A 56 -3.25 -8.11 -0.61
C ALA A 56 -4.03 -6.80 -0.48
N LEU A 57 -5.24 -6.72 -1.06
CA LEU A 57 -6.09 -5.54 -0.96
C LEU A 57 -6.54 -5.27 0.49
N PRO A 58 -7.15 -6.22 1.23
CA PRO A 58 -7.50 -6.00 2.63
C PRO A 58 -6.30 -5.71 3.52
N ALA A 59 -5.21 -6.46 3.38
CA ALA A 59 -4.00 -6.26 4.18
C ALA A 59 -3.36 -4.90 3.89
N GLY A 60 -3.24 -4.53 2.61
CA GLY A 60 -2.73 -3.23 2.18
C GLY A 60 -3.59 -2.11 2.73
N LEU A 61 -4.92 -2.21 2.63
CA LEU A 61 -5.84 -1.21 3.16
C LEU A 61 -5.68 -1.03 4.66
N VAL A 62 -5.64 -2.12 5.43
CA VAL A 62 -5.49 -2.07 6.90
C VAL A 62 -4.13 -1.49 7.28
N LEU A 63 -3.04 -2.05 6.76
CA LEU A 63 -1.69 -1.62 7.11
C LEU A 63 -1.40 -0.20 6.65
N GLY A 64 -1.82 0.16 5.43
CA GLY A 64 -1.66 1.52 4.93
C GLY A 64 -2.52 2.54 5.66
N SER A 65 -3.74 2.18 6.05
CA SER A 65 -4.56 3.07 6.90
C SER A 65 -3.90 3.29 8.26
N LEU A 66 -3.39 2.24 8.90
CA LEU A 66 -2.67 2.34 10.18
C LEU A 66 -1.41 3.19 10.05
N ALA A 67 -0.60 2.96 9.01
CA ALA A 67 0.62 3.73 8.75
C ALA A 67 0.30 5.21 8.48
N GLY A 68 -0.67 5.49 7.60
CA GLY A 68 -1.10 6.85 7.28
C GLY A 68 -1.67 7.60 8.49
N LEU A 69 -2.46 6.92 9.33
CA LEU A 69 -2.98 7.49 10.58
C LEU A 69 -1.86 7.74 11.60
N ALA A 70 -0.90 6.83 11.73
CA ALA A 70 0.23 6.98 12.63
C ALA A 70 1.09 8.19 12.23
N VAL A 71 1.43 8.30 10.94
CA VAL A 71 2.22 9.43 10.44
C VAL A 71 1.44 10.74 10.50
N GLY A 72 0.16 10.76 10.10
CA GLY A 72 -0.68 11.95 10.20
C GLY A 72 -0.82 12.45 11.64
N ARG A 73 -0.96 11.52 12.61
CA ARG A 73 -0.95 11.87 14.04
C ARG A 73 0.41 12.38 14.51
N TRP A 74 1.51 11.80 14.05
CA TRP A 74 2.86 12.23 14.40
C TRP A 74 3.14 13.64 13.87
N TYR A 75 2.78 13.92 12.62
CA TYR A 75 2.89 15.25 12.01
C TYR A 75 2.05 16.29 12.76
N ARG A 76 0.83 15.92 13.18
CA ARG A 76 -0.04 16.81 13.97
C ARG A 76 0.51 17.11 15.36
N LYS A 77 1.34 16.23 15.93
CA LYS A 77 2.02 16.43 17.23
C LYS A 77 3.29 17.26 17.13
N GLY A 78 3.65 17.78 15.95
CA GLY A 78 4.84 18.59 15.75
C GLY A 78 6.04 17.81 15.21
N GLY A 79 5.86 16.54 14.80
CA GLY A 79 6.84 15.84 13.98
C GLY A 79 7.08 16.59 12.67
N ARG A 80 8.34 16.76 12.29
CA ARG A 80 8.75 17.42 11.04
C ARG A 80 9.40 16.38 10.14
N LEU A 81 9.08 16.43 8.85
CA LEU A 81 9.87 15.72 7.85
C LEU A 81 11.27 16.35 7.80
N PRO A 82 12.31 15.58 7.47
CA PRO A 82 13.64 16.15 7.22
C PRO A 82 13.51 17.28 6.21
N GLU A 83 13.97 18.46 6.60
CA GLU A 83 14.15 19.59 5.69
C GLU A 83 15.55 19.38 5.11
N GLU A 84 15.63 18.84 3.88
CA GLU A 84 16.88 18.77 3.12
C GLU A 84 17.42 20.18 2.82
#